data_AF-A0A1H6FJ48-F1
#
_entry.id   AF-A0A1H6FJ48-F1
#
_cell.length_a   1.000
_cell.length_b   1.000
_cell.length_c   1.000
_cell.angle_alpha   90.00
_cell.angle_beta   90.00
_cell.angle_gamma   90.00
#
_symmetry.space_group_name_H-M   'P 1'
#
loop_
_entity.id
_entity.type
_entity.pdbx_description
1 polymer ?
#
loop_
_entity_poly.entity_id
_entity_poly.type
_entity_poly.pdbx_seq_one_letter_code
_entity_poly.pdbx_strand_id
1 'polypeptide(L)'
;MNQLTVRGFGPELAQYIKLLAENEHISLNQAALRLMLKGAALDNSSNLCQLGNALDAFIGSWSAEEAQQFDQQTAQLRQIDDELWQ
;
A
#
# COMPACT_ATOMS: atom_id res chain seq x y z
N MET A 1 -26.70 -17.11 -4.39
CA MET A 1 -25.83 -17.60 -3.30
C MET A 1 -25.29 -18.96 -3.72
N ASN A 2 -24.00 -19.03 -4.03
CA ASN A 2 -23.34 -20.31 -4.30
C ASN A 2 -22.39 -20.57 -3.14
N GLN A 3 -22.56 -21.70 -2.45
CA GLN A 3 -21.71 -22.10 -1.33
C GLN A 3 -20.77 -23.22 -1.80
N LEU A 4 -19.48 -22.98 -1.66
CA LEU A 4 -18.43 -23.96 -1.96
C LEU A 4 -17.67 -24.28 -0.67
N THR A 5 -17.61 -25.55 -0.30
CA THR A 5 -16.76 -26.02 0.81
C THR A 5 -15.47 -26.61 0.24
N VAL A 6 -14.36 -25.90 0.42
CA VAL A 6 -13.04 -26.36 -0.02
C VAL A 6 -12.45 -27.28 1.06
N ARG A 7 -12.20 -28.55 0.71
CA ARG A 7 -11.58 -29.54 1.59
C ARG A 7 -10.11 -29.74 1.21
N GLY A 8 -9.27 -30.08 2.18
CA GLY A 8 -7.88 -30.48 1.92
C GLY A 8 -6.89 -29.34 1.68
N PHE A 9 -7.24 -28.09 1.98
CA PHE A 9 -6.24 -27.01 1.97
C PHE A 9 -5.37 -27.09 3.24
N GLY A 10 -4.05 -27.01 3.05
CA GLY A 10 -3.08 -27.16 4.14
C GLY A 10 -3.06 -25.99 5.13
N PRO A 11 -2.41 -26.18 6.30
CA PRO A 11 -2.32 -25.14 7.32
C PRO A 11 -1.61 -23.86 6.83
N GLU A 12 -0.66 -24.01 5.90
CA GLU A 12 0.04 -22.88 5.27
C GLU A 12 -0.92 -21.97 4.49
N LEU A 13 -1.77 -22.54 3.63
CA LEU A 13 -2.75 -21.77 2.88
C LEU A 13 -3.80 -21.14 3.82
N ALA A 14 -4.18 -21.84 4.90
CA ALA A 14 -5.08 -21.30 5.91
C ALA A 14 -4.49 -20.06 6.63
N GLN A 15 -3.20 -20.12 6.99
CA GLN A 15 -2.48 -18.99 7.58
C GLN A 15 -2.36 -17.83 6.61
N TYR A 16 -2.00 -18.12 5.35
CA TYR A 16 -1.88 -17.09 4.32
C TYR A 16 -3.20 -16.34 4.08
N ILE A 17 -4.33 -17.05 4.01
CA ILE A 17 -5.66 -16.42 3.86
C ILE A 17 -5.98 -15.51 5.05
N LYS A 18 -5.63 -15.91 6.28
CA LYS A 18 -5.82 -15.08 7.47
C LYS A 18 -4.98 -13.81 7.42
N LEU A 19 -3.69 -13.94 7.10
CA LEU A 19 -2.78 -12.79 6.97
C LEU A 19 -3.26 -11.81 5.90
N LEU A 20 -3.74 -12.32 4.76
CA LEU A 20 -4.30 -11.47 3.71
C LEU A 20 -5.56 -10.72 4.18
N ALA A 21 -6.45 -11.41 4.89
CA ALA A 21 -7.65 -10.81 5.46
C ALA A 21 -7.33 -9.70 6.47
N GLU A 22 -6.33 -9.92 7.33
CA GLU A 22 -5.86 -8.93 8.31
C GLU A 22 -5.21 -7.71 7.63
N ASN A 23 -4.27 -7.94 6.70
CA ASN A 23 -3.53 -6.88 6.03
C ASN A 23 -4.42 -5.98 5.16
N GLU A 24 -5.44 -6.56 4.51
CA GLU A 24 -6.35 -5.81 3.63
C GLU A 24 -7.64 -5.38 4.35
N HIS A 25 -7.80 -5.69 5.64
CA HIS A 25 -9.01 -5.43 6.42
C HIS A 25 -10.30 -5.97 5.76
N ILE A 26 -10.24 -7.19 5.21
CA ILE A 26 -11.36 -7.87 4.54
C ILE A 26 -11.73 -9.18 5.25
N SER A 27 -12.89 -9.75 4.91
CA SER A 27 -13.31 -11.05 5.48
C SER A 27 -12.49 -12.22 4.92
N LEU A 28 -12.39 -13.33 5.67
CA LEU A 28 -11.72 -14.56 5.21
C LEU A 28 -12.29 -15.09 3.89
N ASN A 29 -13.61 -15.02 3.71
CA ASN A 29 -14.24 -15.45 2.46
C ASN A 29 -13.86 -14.55 1.29
N GLN A 30 -13.76 -13.24 1.52
CA GLN A 30 -13.33 -12.29 0.50
C GLN A 30 -11.86 -12.47 0.13
N ALA A 31 -10.99 -12.69 1.12
CA ALA A 31 -9.58 -13.03 0.89
C ALA A 31 -9.44 -14.34 0.07
N ALA A 32 -10.20 -15.38 0.42
CA ALA A 32 -10.21 -16.64 -0.31
C ALA A 32 -10.71 -16.47 -1.76
N LEU A 33 -11.80 -15.72 -1.97
CA LEU A 33 -12.32 -15.43 -3.30
C LEU A 33 -11.32 -14.64 -4.15
N ARG A 34 -10.63 -13.65 -3.57
CA ARG A 34 -9.61 -12.87 -4.27
C ARG A 34 -8.47 -13.75 -4.79
N LEU A 35 -7.98 -14.67 -3.97
CA LEU A 35 -6.96 -15.63 -4.37
C LEU A 35 -7.44 -16.58 -5.49
N MET A 36 -8.69 -17.05 -5.41
CA MET A 36 -9.28 -17.91 -6.45
C MET A 36 -9.44 -17.14 -7.78
N LEU A 37 -9.93 -15.90 -7.74
CA LEU A 37 -10.06 -15.05 -8.92
C LEU A 37 -8.69 -14.76 -9.55
N LYS A 38 -7.69 -14.45 -8.73
CA LYS A 38 -6.31 -14.21 -9.18
C LYS A 38 -5.69 -15.46 -9.82
N GLY A 39 -5.86 -16.62 -9.19
CA GLY A 39 -5.36 -17.90 -9.73
C GLY A 39 -6.08 -18.34 -11.01
N ALA A 40 -7.35 -17.98 -11.17
CA ALA A 40 -8.12 -18.21 -12.38
C ALA A 40 -7.87 -17.16 -13.49
N ALA A 41 -7.01 -16.17 -13.24
CA ALA A 41 -6.82 -14.99 -14.10
C ALA A 41 -8.13 -14.24 -14.42
N LEU A 42 -9.11 -14.33 -13.51
CA LEU A 42 -10.40 -13.63 -13.58
C LEU A 42 -10.41 -12.35 -12.76
N ASP A 43 -9.31 -12.06 -12.06
CA ASP A 43 -9.16 -10.86 -11.27
C ASP A 43 -8.87 -9.65 -12.17
N ASN A 44 -9.94 -8.95 -12.55
CA ASN A 44 -9.85 -7.66 -13.23
C ASN A 44 -9.47 -6.51 -12.28
N SER A 45 -9.12 -6.78 -11.00
CA SER A 45 -8.52 -5.78 -10.10
C SER A 45 -7.10 -5.40 -10.50
N SER A 46 -6.55 -5.99 -11.58
CA SER A 46 -5.44 -5.42 -12.34
C SER A 46 -5.76 -4.06 -12.98
N ASN A 47 -7.03 -3.61 -12.93
CA ASN A 47 -7.37 -2.25 -13.32
C ASN A 47 -6.90 -1.23 -12.26
N LEU A 48 -5.66 -0.77 -12.46
CA LEU A 48 -5.38 0.66 -12.61
C LEU A 48 -5.55 1.59 -11.38
N CYS A 49 -5.34 1.11 -10.15
CA CYS A 49 -4.98 2.00 -9.05
C CYS A 49 -3.87 1.40 -8.19
N GLN A 50 -2.70 2.00 -7.97
CA GLN A 50 -2.17 3.31 -8.33
C GLN A 50 -0.69 3.20 -7.93
N LEU A 51 0.24 3.00 -8.88
CA LEU A 51 1.68 3.10 -8.56
C LEU A 51 1.99 4.47 -7.90
N GLY A 52 1.17 5.50 -8.19
CA GLY A 52 1.24 6.82 -7.61
C GLY A 52 0.60 7.02 -6.22
N ASN A 53 -0.25 6.12 -5.73
CA ASN A 53 -0.99 6.32 -4.47
C ASN A 53 -0.66 5.29 -3.39
N ALA A 54 0.30 4.39 -3.67
CA ALA A 54 0.86 3.51 -2.66
C ALA A 54 1.46 4.30 -1.48
N LEU A 55 1.77 5.57 -1.67
CA LEU A 55 2.33 6.46 -0.65
C LEU A 55 1.31 7.45 -0.08
N ASP A 56 0.04 7.44 -0.49
CA ASP A 56 -0.96 8.42 -0.05
C ASP A 56 -1.14 8.43 1.46
N ALA A 57 -1.02 7.26 2.11
CA ALA A 57 -1.10 7.13 3.56
C ALA A 57 0.03 7.85 4.31
N PHE A 58 1.11 8.23 3.62
CA PHE A 58 2.25 8.98 4.18
C PHE A 58 2.22 10.46 3.80
N ILE A 59 1.26 10.89 2.98
CA ILE A 59 1.10 12.30 2.62
C ILE A 59 0.47 13.03 3.81
N GLY A 60 1.26 13.84 4.49
CA GLY A 60 0.82 14.81 5.49
C GLY A 60 1.00 16.24 5.00
N SER A 61 0.28 17.18 5.61
CA SER A 61 0.52 18.62 5.45
C SER A 61 1.25 19.16 6.67
N TRP A 62 2.03 20.22 6.48
CA TRP A 62 2.60 20.99 7.59
C TRP A 62 1.66 22.13 7.99
N SER A 63 1.67 22.47 9.27
CA SER A 63 1.15 23.78 9.69
C SER A 63 2.04 24.90 9.14
N ALA A 64 1.53 26.13 9.16
CA ALA A 64 2.30 27.29 8.74
C ALA A 64 3.58 27.47 9.61
N GLU A 65 3.49 27.18 10.90
CA GLU A 65 4.61 27.23 11.84
C GLU A 65 5.66 26.16 11.56
N GLU A 66 5.23 24.91 11.31
CA GLU A 66 6.13 23.80 10.96
C GLU A 66 6.89 24.09 9.66
N ALA A 67 6.20 24.64 8.66
CA ALA A 67 6.82 25.04 7.40
C ALA A 67 7.84 26.17 7.59
N GLN A 68 7.48 27.22 8.35
CA GLN A 68 8.38 28.34 8.62
C GLN A 68 9.63 27.88 9.38
N GLN A 69 9.47 27.00 10.37
CA GLN A 69 10.59 26.46 11.14
C GLN A 69 11.54 25.65 10.25
N PHE A 70 11.00 24.79 9.39
CA PHE A 70 11.80 24.00 8.46
C PHE A 70 12.59 24.88 7.47
N ASP A 71 11.94 25.92 6.93
CA ASP A 71 12.60 26.85 6.01
C ASP A 71 13.76 27.59 6.66
N GLN A 72 13.59 28.05 7.89
CA GLN A 72 14.66 28.70 8.65
C GLN A 72 15.84 27.74 8.91
N GLN A 73 15.54 26.49 9.29
CA GLN A 73 16.57 25.50 9.59
C GLN A 73 17.33 25.02 8.34
N THR A 74 16.69 25.02 7.18
CA THR A 74 17.29 24.54 5.92
C THR A 74 17.86 25.65 5.05
N ALA A 75 17.73 26.92 5.44
CA ALA A 75 18.16 28.07 4.65
C ALA A 75 19.63 28.00 4.18
N GLN A 76 20.54 27.50 5.03
CA GLN A 76 21.97 27.38 4.71
C GLN A 76 22.24 26.29 3.67
N LEU A 77 21.43 25.23 3.64
CA LEU A 77 21.56 24.12 2.68
C LEU A 77 21.10 24.50 1.26
N ARG A 78 20.40 25.64 1.12
CA ARG A 78 19.90 26.14 -0.17
C ARG A 78 20.85 27.15 -0.82
N GLN A 79 21.95 27.52 -0.15
CA GLN A 79 22.98 28.35 -0.76
C GLN A 79 23.68 27.52 -1.85
N ILE A 80 23.73 28.06 -3.06
CA ILE A 80 24.49 27.46 -4.15
C ILE A 80 25.96 27.72 -3.83
N ASP A 81 26.73 26.64 -3.75
CA ASP A 81 28.18 26.72 -3.67
C ASP A 81 28.72 26.84 -5.10
N ASP A 82 29.15 28.04 -5.47
CA ASP A 82 29.68 28.36 -6.79
C ASP A 82 30.94 27.54 -7.14
N GLU A 83 31.70 27.06 -6.15
CA GLU A 83 32.87 26.21 -6.38
C GLU A 83 32.50 24.78 -6.79
N LEU A 84 31.31 24.30 -6.40
CA LEU A 84 30.77 22.98 -6.77
C LEU A 84 30.06 22.97 -8.13
N TRP A 85 29.82 24.13 -8.74
CA TRP A 85 29.09 24.30 -10.00
C TRP A 85 29.94 24.72 -11.21
N GLN A 86 31.27 24.82 -11.05
CA GLN A 86 32.26 24.99 -12.14
C GLN A 86 32.58 23.65 -12.81
#